data_AF-A0A453FS73-F1
#
_entry.id   AF-A0A453FS73-F1
#
_cell.length_a   1.000
_cell.length_b   1.000
_cell.length_c   1.000
_cell.angle_alpha   90.00
_cell.angle_beta   90.00
_cell.angle_gamma   90.00
#
_symmetry.space_group_name_H-M   'P 1'
#
loop_
_entity.id
_entity.type
_entity.pdbx_description
1 polymer ?
#
loop_
_entity_poly.entity_id
_entity_poly.type
_entity_poly.pdbx_seq_one_letter_code
_entity_poly.pdbx_strand_id
1 'polypeptide(L)'
;DFTAYADVCFKEFGDRVASWTTMNEPNIGALASYDVAIFPPGRCSDPFGVTKCTSGDSGVEPYIAAHNTLLAHASVVSLYRKKYQVSG
;
A
#
# COMPACT_ATOMS: atom_id res chain seq x y z
N ASP A 1 2.87 0.47 -11.24
CA ASP A 1 3.89 -0.40 -10.61
C ASP A 1 3.29 -1.55 -9.83
N PHE A 2 2.58 -1.30 -8.71
CA PHE A 2 2.09 -2.37 -7.83
C PHE A 2 1.21 -3.42 -8.54
N THR A 3 0.39 -3.00 -9.51
CA THR A 3 -0.40 -3.92 -10.36
C THR A 3 0.47 -4.87 -11.18
N ALA A 4 1.59 -4.41 -11.72
CA ALA A 4 2.52 -5.26 -12.48
C ALA A 4 3.25 -6.24 -11.56
N TYR A 5 3.64 -5.80 -10.35
CA TYR A 5 4.16 -6.69 -9.31
C TYR A 5 3.16 -7.80 -8.98
N ALA A 6 1.89 -7.45 -8.75
CA ALA A 6 0.86 -8.44 -8.46
C ALA A 6 0.60 -9.39 -9.64
N ASP A 7 0.66 -8.91 -10.90
CA ASP A 7 0.53 -9.76 -12.10
C ASP A 7 1.59 -10.87 -12.12
N VAL A 8 2.83 -10.54 -11.78
CA VAL A 8 3.93 -11.51 -11.64
C VAL A 8 3.62 -12.49 -10.50
N CYS A 9 3.24 -12.01 -9.31
CA CYS A 9 2.91 -12.88 -8.18
C CYS A 9 1.79 -13.88 -8.51
N PHE A 10 0.70 -13.42 -9.14
CA PHE A 10 -0.40 -14.28 -9.54
C PHE A 10 0.01 -15.28 -10.62
N LYS A 11 0.84 -14.86 -11.58
CA LYS A 11 1.34 -15.73 -12.64
C LYS A 11 2.24 -16.85 -12.09
N GLU A 12 3.14 -16.54 -11.19
CA GLU A 12 4.18 -17.46 -10.73
C GLU A 12 3.73 -18.36 -9.56
N PHE A 13 2.74 -17.93 -8.78
CA PHE A 13 2.31 -18.65 -7.57
C PHE A 13 0.80 -18.96 -7.51
N GLY A 14 0.00 -18.45 -8.44
CA GLY A 14 -1.46 -18.63 -8.43
C GLY A 14 -1.92 -20.07 -8.63
N ASP A 15 -1.03 -20.97 -9.07
CA ASP A 15 -1.29 -22.41 -9.17
C ASP A 15 -1.42 -23.09 -7.80
N ARG A 16 -0.77 -22.53 -6.78
CA ARG A 16 -0.72 -23.08 -5.40
C ARG A 16 -1.36 -22.17 -4.37
N VAL A 17 -1.35 -20.85 -4.60
CA VAL A 17 -1.87 -19.85 -3.66
C VAL A 17 -3.30 -19.48 -4.04
N ALA A 18 -4.25 -20.01 -3.28
CA ALA A 18 -5.69 -19.78 -3.50
C ALA A 18 -6.24 -18.52 -2.80
N SER A 19 -5.47 -17.90 -1.90
CA SER A 19 -5.92 -16.76 -1.10
C SER A 19 -4.85 -15.69 -1.06
N TRP A 20 -5.26 -14.44 -1.30
CA TRP A 20 -4.36 -13.31 -1.48
C TRP A 20 -4.79 -12.13 -0.62
N THR A 21 -3.81 -11.50 0.02
CA THR A 21 -3.94 -10.17 0.62
C THR A 21 -3.08 -9.20 -0.19
N THR A 22 -3.64 -8.05 -0.54
CA THR A 22 -2.95 -7.06 -1.38
C THR A 22 -2.04 -6.15 -0.56
N MET A 23 -2.60 -5.52 0.48
CA MET A 23 -1.89 -4.58 1.35
C MET A 23 -2.23 -4.91 2.80
N ASN A 24 -1.21 -4.93 3.66
CA ASN A 24 -1.39 -5.08 5.10
C ASN A 24 -1.57 -3.70 5.74
N GLU A 25 -2.58 -3.56 6.61
CA GLU A 25 -2.80 -2.40 7.48
C GLU A 25 -2.55 -1.02 6.82
N PRO A 26 -3.30 -0.66 5.76
CA PRO A 26 -3.07 0.59 5.04
C PRO A 26 -3.22 1.84 5.92
N ASN A 27 -4.04 1.78 6.97
CA ASN A 27 -4.19 2.84 7.97
C ASN A 27 -2.90 3.04 8.77
N ILE A 28 -2.29 1.97 9.27
CA ILE A 28 -1.04 2.04 10.03
C ILE A 28 0.11 2.42 9.11
N GLY A 29 0.17 1.85 7.90
CA GLY A 29 1.19 2.19 6.91
C GLY A 29 1.21 3.69 6.58
N ALA A 30 0.05 4.30 6.34
CA ALA A 30 -0.06 5.73 6.08
C ALA A 30 0.35 6.57 7.29
N LEU A 31 -0.20 6.28 8.47
CA LEU A 31 0.08 7.02 9.71
C LEU A 31 1.55 6.90 10.11
N ALA A 32 2.06 5.68 10.25
CA ALA A 32 3.40 5.40 10.75
C ALA A 32 4.49 5.94 9.80
N SER A 33 4.23 6.00 8.49
CA SER A 33 5.25 6.40 7.51
C SER A 33 5.23 7.88 7.15
N TYR A 34 4.06 8.54 7.25
CA TYR A 34 3.84 9.91 6.74
C TYR A 34 3.23 10.89 7.77
N ASP A 35 2.86 10.44 8.97
CA ASP A 35 2.36 11.30 10.05
C ASP A 35 3.31 11.34 11.26
N VAL A 36 3.76 10.17 11.73
CA VAL A 36 4.59 10.07 12.95
C VAL A 36 6.04 9.68 12.66
N ALA A 37 6.39 9.37 11.41
CA ALA A 37 7.75 9.00 10.98
C ALA A 37 8.40 7.81 11.72
N ILE A 38 7.60 6.82 12.13
CA ILE A 38 8.06 5.56 12.75
C ILE A 38 8.55 4.57 11.68
N PHE A 39 7.87 4.50 10.53
CA PHE A 39 8.21 3.62 9.42
C PHE A 39 8.84 4.39 8.26
N PRO A 40 9.67 3.74 7.42
CA PRO A 40 10.14 4.34 6.17
C PRO A 40 8.96 4.80 5.28
N PRO A 41 9.04 5.95 4.60
CA PRO A 41 10.22 6.80 4.46
C PRO A 41 10.48 7.78 5.64
N GLY A 42 9.67 7.74 6.70
CA GLY A 42 9.91 8.54 7.90
C GLY A 42 9.60 10.02 7.70
N ARG A 43 8.51 10.34 6.99
CA ARG A 43 8.09 11.71 6.72
C ARG A 43 7.05 12.17 7.74
N CYS A 44 7.13 13.43 8.14
CA CYS A 44 6.11 14.08 8.96
C CYS A 44 6.31 15.60 9.01
N SER A 45 5.38 16.31 9.65
CA SER A 45 5.55 17.72 10.03
C SER A 45 6.30 17.85 11.36
N ASP A 46 7.33 18.71 11.43
CA ASP A 46 7.96 19.08 12.70
C ASP A 46 7.01 19.97 13.54
N PRO A 47 6.92 19.81 14.86
CA PRO A 47 7.69 18.92 15.73
C PRO A 47 6.96 17.61 16.12
N PHE A 48 6.05 17.10 15.28
CA PHE A 48 5.06 16.09 15.68
C PHE A 48 5.48 14.62 15.45
N GLY A 49 6.59 14.37 14.77
CA GLY A 49 7.13 13.02 14.58
C GLY A 49 7.84 12.45 15.79
N VAL A 50 8.10 11.14 15.76
CA VAL A 50 8.99 10.48 16.73
C VAL A 50 10.46 10.85 16.54
N THR A 51 10.80 11.44 15.38
CA THR A 51 12.11 12.01 15.09
C THR A 51 11.95 13.47 14.68
N LYS A 52 13.07 14.22 14.62
CA LYS A 52 13.09 15.56 14.04
C LYS A 52 12.85 15.45 12.53
N CYS A 53 11.60 15.59 12.10
CA CYS A 53 11.26 15.54 10.69
C CYS A 53 11.79 16.77 9.98
N THR A 54 12.53 16.52 8.90
CA THR A 54 13.08 17.57 8.03
C THR A 54 12.27 17.73 6.75
N SER A 55 11.29 16.85 6.53
CA SER A 55 10.41 16.87 5.37
C SER A 55 9.14 16.05 5.64
N GLY A 56 8.06 16.43 4.96
CA GLY A 56 6.75 15.80 5.11
C GLY A 56 5.66 16.85 5.31
N ASP A 57 4.42 16.40 5.20
CA ASP A 57 3.25 17.17 5.63
C ASP A 57 2.22 16.20 6.21
N SER A 58 2.23 16.10 7.55
CA SER A 58 1.31 15.28 8.32
C SER A 58 -0.17 15.58 8.06
N GLY A 59 -0.50 16.81 7.60
CA GLY A 59 -1.87 17.19 7.29
C GLY A 59 -2.40 16.60 5.98
N VAL A 60 -1.53 16.09 5.10
CA VAL A 60 -1.90 15.75 3.72
C VAL A 60 -1.30 14.42 3.25
N GLU A 61 -0.04 14.15 3.55
CA GLU A 61 0.69 12.98 3.05
C GLU A 61 0.09 11.62 3.47
N PRO A 62 -0.38 11.42 4.73
CA PRO A 62 -1.04 10.18 5.11
C PRO A 62 -2.27 9.88 4.24
N TYR A 63 -3.04 10.91 3.89
CA TYR A 63 -4.23 10.75 3.04
C TYR A 63 -3.87 10.45 1.60
N ILE A 64 -2.80 11.05 1.06
CA ILE A 64 -2.28 10.72 -0.27
C ILE A 64 -1.81 9.27 -0.31
N ALA A 65 -1.05 8.83 0.71
CA ALA A 65 -0.58 7.45 0.81
C ALA A 65 -1.74 6.45 0.91
N ALA A 66 -2.74 6.74 1.74
CA ALA A 66 -3.94 5.91 1.88
C ALA A 66 -4.75 5.85 0.56
N HIS A 67 -4.94 6.99 -0.11
CA HIS A 67 -5.65 7.06 -1.38
C HIS A 67 -4.98 6.22 -2.48
N ASN A 68 -3.66 6.37 -2.65
CA ASN A 68 -2.90 5.59 -3.62
C ASN A 68 -2.89 4.10 -3.28
N THR A 69 -2.88 3.76 -1.99
CA THR A 69 -3.01 2.37 -1.53
C THR A 69 -4.36 1.76 -1.92
N LEU A 70 -5.46 2.50 -1.78
CA LEU A 70 -6.79 2.07 -2.20
C LEU A 70 -6.89 1.89 -3.73
N LEU A 71 -6.31 2.82 -4.50
CA LEU A 71 -6.27 2.70 -5.97
C LEU A 71 -5.44 1.49 -6.42
N ALA A 72 -4.29 1.27 -5.79
CA ALA A 72 -3.45 0.10 -6.05
C ALA A 72 -4.20 -1.21 -5.73
N HIS A 73 -4.86 -1.27 -4.57
CA HIS A 73 -5.73 -2.39 -4.20
C HIS A 73 -6.80 -2.65 -5.28
N ALA A 74 -7.57 -1.62 -5.66
CA ALA A 74 -8.64 -1.76 -6.65
C ALA A 74 -8.11 -2.23 -8.02
N SER A 75 -6.95 -1.72 -8.45
CA SER A 75 -6.30 -2.14 -9.69
C SER A 75 -5.88 -3.61 -9.66
N VAL A 76 -5.25 -4.05 -8.56
CA VAL A 76 -4.84 -5.46 -8.37
C VAL A 76 -6.05 -6.40 -8.32
N VAL A 77 -7.10 -6.03 -7.58
CA VAL A 77 -8.33 -6.84 -7.50
C VAL A 77 -9.02 -6.93 -8.87
N SER A 78 -9.05 -5.84 -9.65
CA SER A 78 -9.59 -5.86 -11.00
C SER A 78 -8.80 -6.81 -11.91
N LEU A 79 -7.46 -6.77 -11.84
CA LEU A 79 -6.59 -7.68 -12.58
C LEU A 79 -6.85 -9.14 -12.19
N TYR A 80 -6.84 -9.45 -10.89
CA TYR A 80 -7.06 -10.80 -10.39
C TYR A 80 -8.39 -11.38 -10.88
N ARG A 81 -9.49 -10.62 -10.71
CA ARG A 81 -10.84 -11.03 -11.14
C ARG A 81 -10.95 -11.29 -12.64
N LYS A 82 -10.26 -10.49 -13.46
CA LYS A 82 -10.35 -10.59 -14.92
C LYS A 82 -9.47 -11.68 -15.52
N LYS A 83 -8.32 -11.97 -14.90
CA LYS A 83 -7.27 -12.81 -15.51
C LYS A 83 -6.98 -14.10 -14.75
N TYR A 84 -7.18 -14.13 -13.44
CA TYR A 84 -6.70 -15.23 -12.57
C TYR A 84 -7.80 -15.89 -11.74
N GLN A 85 -8.92 -15.22 -11.50
CA GLN A 85 -10.06 -15.83 -10.83
C GLN A 85 -10.76 -16.77 -11.79
N VAL A 86 -10.57 -18.07 -11.59
CA VAL A 86 -11.29 -19.11 -12.33
C VAL A 86 -12.77 -18.99 -11.97
N SER A 87 -13.61 -18.81 -12.99
CA SER A 87 -15.06 -18.93 -12.82
C SER A 87 -15.35 -20.42 -12.63
N GLY A 88 -15.78 -20.79 -11.41
CA GLY A 88 -16.23 -22.15 -11.13
C GLY A 88 -17.45 -22.54 -11.93
#